data_AF-A0AAP9HJW9-F1
#
_entry.id   AF-A0AAP9HJW9-F1
#
_cell.length_a   1.000
_cell.length_b   1.000
_cell.length_c   1.000
_cell.angle_alpha   90.00
_cell.angle_beta   90.00
_cell.angle_gamma   90.00
#
_symmetry.space_group_name_H-M   'P 1'
#
loop_
_entity.id
_entity.type
_entity.pdbx_description
1 polymer ?
#
loop_
_entity_poly.entity_id
_entity_poly.type
_entity_poly.pdbx_seq_one_letter_code
_entity_poly.pdbx_strand_id
1 'polypeptide(L)'
;MKLTDLEKVYQQAQQDEMMQDNVDFDITRRINGYVLFDDSRQILCLPNNSRFAAAKLKPEYYPYEAVKDAQILDQVIMVKEKQLHTLQVQVDFSNPRDVSRRIVLIPKPIEAKASVYHTMFNLAEQMADQLRSLRAATSLN
;
A
#
# COMPACT_ATOMS: atom_id res chain seq x y z
N MET A 1 -9.51 -26.14 -13.69
CA MET A 1 -10.54 -25.35 -12.98
C MET A 1 -11.89 -25.93 -13.32
N LYS A 2 -12.73 -26.23 -12.33
CA LYS A 2 -14.12 -26.66 -12.57
C LYS A 2 -15.02 -25.42 -12.68
N LEU A 3 -16.15 -25.54 -13.38
CA LEU A 3 -17.09 -24.43 -13.62
C LEU A 3 -17.53 -23.74 -12.31
N THR A 4 -17.72 -24.54 -11.25
CA THR A 4 -18.06 -24.12 -9.89
C THR A 4 -17.00 -23.24 -9.22
N ASP A 5 -15.73 -23.38 -9.63
CA ASP A 5 -14.64 -22.57 -9.09
C ASP A 5 -14.68 -21.17 -9.72
N LEU A 6 -15.06 -21.06 -11.01
CA LEU A 6 -15.21 -19.78 -11.69
C LEU A 6 -16.41 -18.97 -11.18
N GLU A 7 -17.53 -19.62 -10.86
CA GLU A 7 -18.72 -18.92 -10.35
C GLU A 7 -18.47 -18.31 -8.97
N LYS A 8 -17.77 -19.03 -8.08
CA LYS A 8 -17.32 -18.49 -6.79
C LYS A 8 -16.33 -17.34 -6.99
N VAL A 9 -15.43 -17.46 -7.96
CA VAL A 9 -14.49 -16.39 -8.31
C VAL A 9 -15.22 -15.11 -8.72
N TYR A 10 -16.23 -15.25 -9.57
CA TYR A 10 -17.01 -14.13 -10.08
C TYR A 10 -17.86 -13.47 -9.00
N GLN A 11 -18.59 -14.24 -8.19
CA GLN A 11 -19.41 -13.66 -7.12
C GLN A 11 -18.60 -12.95 -6.05
N GLN A 12 -17.42 -13.47 -5.72
CA GLN A 12 -16.54 -12.84 -4.75
C GLN A 12 -15.92 -11.55 -5.30
N ALA A 13 -15.57 -11.50 -6.59
CA ALA A 13 -15.12 -10.27 -7.24
C ALA A 13 -16.20 -9.18 -7.27
N GLN A 14 -17.47 -9.56 -7.48
CA GLN A 14 -18.58 -8.61 -7.40
C GLN A 14 -18.80 -8.08 -5.97
N GLN A 15 -18.65 -8.93 -4.94
CA GLN A 15 -18.70 -8.48 -3.55
C GLN A 15 -17.56 -7.51 -3.21
N ASP A 16 -16.35 -7.76 -3.71
CA ASP A 16 -15.18 -6.90 -3.51
C ASP A 16 -15.36 -5.53 -4.21
N GLU A 17 -15.88 -5.50 -5.45
CA GLU A 17 -16.23 -4.26 -6.15
C GLU A 17 -17.32 -3.47 -5.41
N MET A 18 -18.34 -4.15 -4.88
CA MET A 18 -19.39 -3.52 -4.07
C MET A 18 -18.85 -2.96 -2.75
N MET A 19 -17.86 -3.60 -2.12
CA MET A 19 -17.20 -3.04 -0.95
C MET A 19 -16.47 -1.75 -1.31
N GLN A 20 -15.71 -1.70 -2.42
CA GLN A 20 -14.95 -0.51 -2.81
C GLN A 20 -15.80 0.74 -3.04
N ASP A 21 -17.04 0.60 -3.52
CA ASP A 21 -17.93 1.74 -3.83
C ASP A 21 -18.84 2.17 -2.65
N ASN A 22 -18.88 1.42 -1.54
CA ASN A 22 -19.77 1.67 -0.39
C ASN A 22 -19.08 1.54 1.00
N VAL A 23 -17.74 1.68 1.08
CA VAL A 23 -17.07 1.73 2.39
C VAL A 23 -17.43 3.02 3.11
N ASP A 24 -18.17 2.92 4.20
CA ASP A 24 -18.27 3.97 5.22
C ASP A 24 -16.91 4.04 5.94
N PHE A 25 -16.09 5.01 5.57
CA PHE A 25 -14.69 5.13 5.99
C PHE A 25 -14.43 6.46 6.71
N ASP A 26 -14.02 6.39 7.97
CA ASP A 26 -13.66 7.57 8.76
C ASP A 26 -12.15 7.64 8.99
N ILE A 27 -11.53 8.74 8.58
CA ILE A 27 -10.09 8.93 8.77
C ILE A 27 -9.80 9.22 10.26
N THR A 28 -9.33 8.21 10.99
CA THR A 28 -8.88 8.36 12.39
C THR A 28 -7.41 8.80 12.46
N ARG A 29 -6.58 8.30 11.55
CA ARG A 29 -5.17 8.70 11.41
C ARG A 29 -4.70 8.57 9.96
N ARG A 30 -3.53 9.14 9.68
CA ARG A 30 -2.93 9.14 8.33
C ARG A 30 -1.41 9.17 8.38
N ILE A 31 -0.79 8.52 7.42
CA ILE A 31 0.63 8.71 7.09
C ILE A 31 0.68 9.62 5.88
N ASN A 32 0.74 10.92 6.17
CA ASN A 32 0.70 12.00 5.19
C ASN A 32 -0.50 11.83 4.23
N GLY A 33 -0.29 11.78 2.92
CA GLY A 33 -1.32 11.53 1.91
C GLY A 33 -1.21 10.17 1.21
N TYR A 34 -0.50 9.20 1.80
CA TYR A 34 -0.21 7.91 1.16
C TYR A 34 -0.99 6.75 1.75
N VAL A 35 -1.28 6.81 3.05
CA VAL A 35 -2.00 5.76 3.76
C VAL A 35 -2.94 6.41 4.75
N LEU A 36 -4.21 6.02 4.69
CA LEU A 36 -5.26 6.47 5.60
C LEU A 36 -5.75 5.26 6.40
N PHE A 37 -6.22 5.54 7.61
CA PHE A 37 -6.60 4.52 8.57
C PHE A 37 -7.94 4.90 9.17
N ASP A 38 -8.79 3.89 9.31
CA ASP A 38 -9.99 3.91 10.14
C ASP A 38 -9.78 2.85 11.24
N ASP A 39 -9.27 3.30 12.38
CA ASP A 39 -9.00 2.41 13.51
C ASP A 39 -10.29 1.91 14.18
N SER A 40 -11.41 2.61 13.99
CA SER A 40 -12.70 2.23 14.56
C SER A 40 -13.29 1.00 13.87
N ARG A 41 -13.13 0.93 12.54
CA ARG A 41 -13.57 -0.20 11.71
C ARG A 41 -12.42 -1.15 11.34
N GLN A 42 -11.18 -0.82 11.72
CA GLN A 42 -9.96 -1.54 11.39
C GLN A 42 -9.74 -1.69 9.87
N ILE A 43 -9.96 -0.59 9.13
CA ILE A 43 -9.83 -0.53 7.68
C ILE A 43 -8.65 0.38 7.30
N LEU A 44 -7.81 -0.12 6.40
CA LEU A 44 -6.75 0.60 5.71
C LEU A 44 -7.29 1.15 4.40
N CYS A 45 -6.97 2.39 4.07
CA CYS A 45 -7.22 2.95 2.75
C CYS A 45 -5.91 3.39 2.09
N LEU A 46 -5.68 2.87 0.89
CA LEU A 46 -4.69 3.37 -0.05
C LEU A 46 -5.40 4.33 -1.01
N PRO A 47 -5.25 5.66 -0.86
CA PRO A 47 -5.96 6.65 -1.67
C PRO A 47 -5.50 6.66 -3.14
N ASN A 48 -4.52 5.84 -3.50
CA ASN A 48 -3.94 5.75 -4.85
C ASN A 48 -3.58 7.12 -5.43
N ASN A 49 -2.70 7.80 -4.69
CA ASN A 49 -2.36 9.19 -4.91
C ASN A 49 -1.92 9.45 -6.37
N SER A 50 -2.76 10.17 -7.12
CA SER A 50 -2.55 10.49 -8.54
C SER A 50 -1.28 11.28 -8.84
N ARG A 51 -0.60 11.80 -7.80
CA ARG A 51 0.66 12.54 -7.94
C ARG A 51 1.77 11.72 -8.62
N PHE A 52 1.73 10.39 -8.50
CA PHE A 52 2.76 9.49 -9.05
C PHE A 52 2.22 8.32 -9.87
N ALA A 53 0.91 8.06 -9.85
CA ALA A 53 0.27 7.08 -10.73
C ALA A 53 -0.07 7.74 -12.08
N ALA A 54 0.29 7.10 -13.19
CA ALA A 54 -0.06 7.58 -14.53
C ALA A 54 -1.58 7.57 -14.81
N ALA A 55 -2.35 6.87 -13.97
CA ALA A 55 -3.80 6.75 -14.06
C ALA A 55 -4.48 7.27 -12.78
N LYS A 56 -5.69 7.83 -12.92
CA LYS A 56 -6.57 8.11 -11.79
C LYS A 56 -7.19 6.78 -11.31
N LEU A 57 -6.49 6.10 -10.42
CA LEU A 57 -7.00 4.91 -9.76
C LEU A 57 -7.96 5.33 -8.63
N LYS A 58 -9.03 4.58 -8.44
CA LYS A 58 -9.91 4.74 -7.27
C LYS A 58 -9.14 4.39 -5.98
N PRO A 59 -9.49 4.92 -4.81
CA PRO A 59 -8.98 4.44 -3.54
C PRO A 59 -9.24 2.94 -3.37
N GLU A 60 -8.31 2.26 -2.71
CA GLU A 60 -8.43 0.84 -2.39
C GLU A 60 -8.49 0.66 -0.88
N TYR A 61 -9.40 -0.20 -0.41
CA TYR A 61 -9.65 -0.43 1.00
C TYR A 61 -9.32 -1.88 1.36
N TYR A 62 -8.67 -2.07 2.50
CA TYR A 62 -8.24 -3.38 2.98
C TYR A 62 -8.49 -3.50 4.48
N PRO A 63 -9.01 -4.64 4.97
CA PRO A 63 -8.99 -4.93 6.39
C PRO A 63 -7.56 -4.93 6.94
N TYR A 64 -7.36 -4.49 8.18
CA TYR A 64 -6.02 -4.56 8.82
C TYR A 64 -5.45 -5.98 8.84
N GLU A 65 -6.29 -6.99 9.08
CA GLU A 65 -5.92 -8.41 9.09
C GLU A 65 -5.45 -8.93 7.72
N ALA A 66 -5.83 -8.24 6.63
CA ALA A 66 -5.39 -8.60 5.29
C ALA A 66 -3.92 -8.20 5.06
N VAL A 67 -3.36 -7.26 5.83
CA VAL A 67 -1.97 -6.82 5.69
C VAL A 67 -1.04 -7.88 6.26
N LYS A 68 -0.25 -8.50 5.39
CA LYS A 68 0.69 -9.57 5.75
C LYS A 68 2.06 -9.01 6.13
N ASP A 69 2.59 -8.14 5.30
CA ASP A 69 3.90 -7.50 5.48
C ASP A 69 3.96 -6.16 4.72
N ALA A 70 4.92 -5.33 5.09
CA ALA A 70 5.28 -4.13 4.36
C ALA A 70 6.81 -4.05 4.24
N GLN A 71 7.33 -3.74 3.06
CA GLN A 71 8.76 -3.74 2.78
C GLN A 71 9.17 -2.47 2.05
N ILE A 72 10.32 -1.92 2.44
CA ILE A 72 10.92 -0.78 1.75
C ILE A 72 11.72 -1.34 0.56
N LEU A 73 11.41 -0.86 -0.63
CA LEU A 73 12.14 -1.16 -1.85
C LEU A 73 12.96 0.07 -2.25
N ASP A 74 14.23 0.08 -1.88
CA ASP A 74 15.22 1.04 -2.36
C ASP A 74 15.98 0.44 -3.54
N GLN A 75 15.70 0.92 -4.75
CA GLN A 75 16.35 0.44 -5.97
C GLN A 75 17.43 1.41 -6.41
N VAL A 76 18.64 0.88 -6.55
CA VAL A 76 19.82 1.64 -6.98
C VAL A 76 20.08 1.41 -8.46
N ILE A 77 20.25 2.50 -9.21
CA ILE A 77 20.69 2.49 -10.60
C ILE A 77 21.98 3.31 -10.76
N MET A 78 22.84 2.87 -11.67
CA MET A 78 24.07 3.59 -12.02
C MET A 78 23.86 4.40 -13.30
N VAL A 79 24.02 5.72 -13.22
CA VAL A 79 23.93 6.63 -14.38
C VAL A 79 25.14 7.56 -14.38
N LYS A 80 25.99 7.47 -15.41
CA LYS A 80 27.20 8.30 -15.55
C LYS A 80 28.04 8.33 -14.26
N GLU A 81 28.36 7.14 -13.74
CA GLU A 81 29.15 6.93 -12.51
C GLU A 81 28.47 7.38 -11.21
N LYS A 82 27.22 7.86 -11.25
CA LYS A 82 26.45 8.22 -10.06
C LYS A 82 25.47 7.13 -9.68
N GLN A 83 25.39 6.86 -8.37
CA GLN A 83 24.34 6.04 -7.77
C GLN A 83 23.08 6.89 -7.56
N LEU A 84 21.99 6.47 -8.19
CA LEU A 84 20.68 7.10 -8.05
C LEU A 84 19.69 6.09 -7.49
N HIS A 85 18.79 6.56 -6.64
CA HIS A 85 17.85 5.77 -5.86
C HIS A 85 16.42 6.09 -6.25
N THR A 86 15.60 5.05 -6.35
CA THR A 86 14.14 5.15 -6.33
C THR A 86 13.62 4.43 -5.10
N LEU A 87 12.52 4.91 -4.55
CA LEU A 87 12.04 4.46 -3.25
C LEU A 87 10.54 4.19 -3.31
N GLN A 88 10.16 3.00 -2.85
CA GLN A 88 8.78 2.55 -2.78
C GLN A 88 8.56 1.75 -1.49
N VAL A 89 7.31 1.70 -1.03
CA VAL A 89 6.88 0.75 0.00
C VAL A 89 5.97 -0.28 -0.67
N GLN A 90 6.35 -1.55 -0.62
CA GLN A 90 5.51 -2.65 -1.05
C GLN A 90 4.70 -3.17 0.14
N VAL A 91 3.39 -3.27 -0.02
CA VAL A 91 2.46 -3.86 0.94
C VAL A 91 1.97 -5.16 0.38
N ASP A 92 2.23 -6.25 1.10
CA ASP A 92 1.81 -7.59 0.74
C ASP A 92 0.57 -7.96 1.55
N PHE A 93 -0.42 -8.53 0.87
CA PHE A 93 -1.69 -8.92 1.48
C PHE A 93 -1.82 -10.45 1.54
N SER A 94 -2.65 -10.93 2.47
CA SER A 94 -2.86 -12.34 2.78
C SER A 94 -3.68 -13.08 1.71
N ASN A 95 -4.59 -12.37 1.03
CA ASN A 95 -5.49 -12.97 0.05
C ASN A 95 -4.75 -13.15 -1.29
N PRO A 96 -4.77 -14.35 -1.92
CA PRO A 96 -4.12 -14.61 -3.21
C PRO A 96 -4.56 -13.70 -4.37
N ARG A 97 -5.71 -13.01 -4.25
CA ARG A 97 -6.15 -12.00 -5.24
C ARG A 97 -5.72 -10.57 -4.92
N ASP A 98 -5.33 -10.29 -3.69
CA ASP A 98 -4.82 -8.99 -3.29
C ASP A 98 -3.35 -8.91 -3.69
N VAL A 99 -3.13 -8.51 -4.94
CA VAL A 99 -1.80 -8.28 -5.51
C VAL A 99 -1.03 -7.30 -4.63
N SER A 100 0.26 -7.56 -4.38
CA SER A 100 1.15 -6.62 -3.69
C SER A 100 0.99 -5.20 -4.23
N ARG A 101 0.72 -4.24 -3.36
CA ARG A 101 0.57 -2.82 -3.75
C ARG A 101 1.86 -2.07 -3.51
N ARG A 102 2.20 -1.18 -4.43
CA ARG A 102 3.41 -0.35 -4.33
C ARG A 102 3.02 1.11 -4.15
N ILE A 103 3.43 1.66 -3.02
CA ILE A 103 3.31 3.08 -2.71
C ILE A 103 4.61 3.74 -3.14
N VAL A 104 4.55 4.50 -4.23
CA VAL A 104 5.75 5.16 -4.80
C VAL A 104 6.02 6.46 -4.05
N LEU A 105 7.20 6.58 -3.46
CA LEU A 105 7.66 7.79 -2.74
C LEU A 105 8.61 8.61 -3.61
N ILE A 106 9.55 7.95 -4.29
CA ILE A 106 10.49 8.57 -5.23
C ILE A 106 10.35 7.87 -6.58
N PRO A 107 9.59 8.44 -7.53
CA PRO A 107 9.36 7.83 -8.85
C PRO A 107 10.54 8.03 -9.81
N LYS A 108 11.30 9.11 -9.64
CA LYS A 108 12.44 9.46 -10.49
C LYS A 108 13.73 9.26 -9.70
N PRO A 109 14.73 8.56 -10.25
CA PRO A 109 15.98 8.30 -9.56
C PRO A 109 16.69 9.59 -9.11
N ILE A 110 17.08 9.68 -7.85
CA ILE A 110 17.83 10.83 -7.28
C ILE A 110 19.05 10.36 -6.49
N GLU A 111 20.04 11.23 -6.29
CA GLU A 111 21.20 10.92 -5.44
C GLU A 111 20.77 10.76 -3.96
N ALA A 112 21.33 9.78 -3.25
CA ALA A 112 20.99 9.54 -1.84
C ALA A 112 21.27 10.74 -0.91
N LYS A 113 22.22 11.60 -1.27
CA LYS A 113 22.56 12.82 -0.51
C LYS A 113 21.49 13.92 -0.60
N ALA A 114 20.50 13.78 -1.48
CA ALA A 114 19.42 14.75 -1.59
C ALA A 114 18.56 14.74 -0.33
N SER A 115 18.22 15.92 0.20
CA SER A 115 17.35 16.03 1.40
C SER A 115 16.00 15.33 1.24
N VAL A 116 15.46 15.36 0.01
CA VAL A 116 14.22 14.68 -0.36
C VAL A 116 14.35 13.16 -0.19
N TYR A 117 15.52 12.57 -0.49
CA TYR A 117 15.75 11.14 -0.31
C TYR A 117 15.59 10.76 1.16
N HIS A 118 16.33 11.41 2.06
CA HIS A 118 16.26 11.12 3.49
C HIS A 118 14.85 11.35 4.07
N THR A 119 14.17 12.41 3.62
CA THR A 119 12.79 12.69 4.07
C THR A 119 11.84 11.58 3.66
N MET A 120 11.93 11.10 2.41
CA MET A 120 11.08 10.01 1.93
C MET A 120 11.48 8.66 2.52
N PHE A 121 12.76 8.43 2.81
CA PHE A 121 13.23 7.21 3.46
C PHE A 121 12.69 7.08 4.88
N ASN A 122 12.77 8.14 5.69
CA ASN A 122 12.16 8.15 7.02
C ASN A 122 10.65 7.93 6.97
N LEU A 123 9.97 8.49 5.96
CA LEU A 123 8.55 8.25 5.73
C LEU A 123 8.26 6.79 5.36
N ALA A 124 9.14 6.16 4.56
CA ALA A 124 9.03 4.75 4.20
C ALA A 124 9.19 3.84 5.42
N GLU A 125 10.14 4.14 6.30
CA GLU A 125 10.34 3.43 7.58
C GLU A 125 9.10 3.54 8.46
N GLN A 126 8.60 4.75 8.69
CA GLN A 126 7.37 4.97 9.47
C GLN A 126 6.18 4.19 8.89
N MET A 127 6.05 4.16 7.56
CA MET A 127 4.99 3.45 6.86
C MET A 127 5.10 1.93 7.02
N ALA A 128 6.29 1.38 6.77
CA ALA A 128 6.52 -0.05 6.90
C ALA A 128 6.28 -0.52 8.34
N ASP A 129 6.77 0.23 9.34
CA ASP A 129 6.62 -0.13 10.74
C ASP A 129 5.15 -0.08 11.19
N GLN A 130 4.41 0.97 10.84
CA GLN A 130 2.98 1.05 11.17
C GLN A 130 2.17 -0.05 10.49
N LEU A 131 2.41 -0.34 9.20
CA LEU A 131 1.69 -1.38 8.47
C LEU A 131 1.99 -2.77 9.02
N ARG A 132 3.25 -3.08 9.36
CA ARG A 132 3.60 -4.34 10.03
C ARG A 132 2.97 -4.46 11.42
N SER A 133 2.85 -3.35 12.15
CA SER A 133 2.26 -3.32 13.50
C SER A 133 0.76 -3.62 13.49
N LEU A 134 0.05 -3.39 12.37
CA LEU A 134 -1.37 -3.74 12.24
C LEU A 134 -1.61 -5.23 12.51
N ARG A 135 -0.74 -6.10 11.99
CA ARG A 135 -0.81 -7.55 12.21
C ARG A 135 -0.64 -7.94 13.68
N ALA A 136 0.25 -7.26 14.38
CA ALA A 136 0.51 -7.53 15.79
C ALA A 136 -0.70 -7.20 16.67
N ALA A 137 -1.43 -6.13 16.33
CA ALA A 137 -2.63 -5.72 17.05
C ALA A 137 -3.80 -6.71 16.88
N THR A 138 -3.94 -7.35 15.72
CA THR A 138 -5.02 -8.33 15.49
C THR A 138 -4.75 -9.69 16.14
N SER A 139 -3.50 -10.03 16.45
CA SER A 139 -3.14 -11.32 17.06
C SER A 139 -3.36 -11.39 18.58
N LEU A 140 -3.82 -10.29 19.19
CA LEU A 140 -3.99 -10.11 20.64
C LEU A 140 -5.45 -10.05 21.09
N ASN A 141 -6.41 -10.20 20.18
CA ASN A 141 -7.85 -10.23 20.46
C ASN A 141 -8.45 -11.61 20.22
#